data_AF-A0A828NSP2-F1
#
_entry.id   AF-A0A828NSP2-F1
#
_cell.length_a   1.000
_cell.length_b   1.000
_cell.length_c   1.000
_cell.angle_alpha   90.00
_cell.angle_beta   90.00
_cell.angle_gamma   90.00
#
_symmetry.space_group_name_H-M   'P 1'
#
loop_
_entity.id
_entity.type
_entity.pdbx_description
1 polymer ?
#
loop_
_entity_poly.entity_id
_entity_poly.type
_entity_poly.pdbx_seq_one_letter_code
_entity_poly.pdbx_strand_id
1 'polypeptide(L)'
;MNNSTTAIMNYDPNMTLCGRIAKQTVRLTLGQWEYRETFEVAVVGNLTGLDVIRSAIENLYENLPYEEIHNAKTGSTEVYATVRIGDLECTDEELLGEYWLESMLIAAEIISIEPAGTFS
;
A
#
# COMPACT_ATOMS: atom_id res chain seq x y z
N MET A 1 6.81 -13.36 26.75
CA MET A 1 7.80 -13.04 25.70
C MET A 1 7.46 -13.94 24.53
N ASN A 2 6.64 -13.46 23.61
CA ASN A 2 6.19 -14.25 22.48
C ASN A 2 7.20 -13.96 21.37
N ASN A 3 8.17 -14.86 21.19
CA ASN A 3 9.05 -14.83 20.04
C ASN A 3 8.21 -15.19 18.82
N SER A 4 7.54 -14.19 18.23
CA SER A 4 7.05 -14.27 16.87
C SER A 4 8.29 -14.40 15.99
N THR A 5 8.69 -15.64 15.68
CA THR A 5 9.69 -15.88 14.65
C THR A 5 9.09 -15.35 13.36
N THR A 6 9.50 -14.16 12.93
CA THR A 6 9.20 -13.65 11.59
C THR A 6 9.66 -14.74 10.64
N ALA A 7 8.72 -15.47 10.04
CA ALA A 7 9.05 -16.47 9.05
C ALA A 7 9.83 -15.75 7.95
N ILE A 8 11.11 -16.10 7.79
CA ILE A 8 11.93 -15.52 6.73
C ILE A 8 11.24 -15.93 5.42
N MET A 9 10.60 -14.96 4.78
CA MET A 9 9.95 -15.19 3.50
C MET A 9 11.02 -15.54 2.48
N ASN A 10 10.96 -16.74 1.92
CA ASN A 10 11.84 -17.14 0.84
C ASN A 10 11.35 -16.50 -0.46
N TYR A 11 11.80 -15.28 -0.74
CA TYR A 11 11.54 -14.61 -2.00
C TYR A 11 12.28 -15.34 -3.12
N ASP A 12 11.57 -16.12 -3.93
CA ASP A 12 12.14 -16.77 -5.12
C ASP A 12 12.02 -15.83 -6.34
N PRO A 13 13.12 -15.17 -6.77
CA PRO A 13 13.08 -14.27 -7.92
C PRO A 13 12.70 -15.00 -9.23
N ASN A 14 12.80 -16.34 -9.29
CA ASN A 14 12.40 -17.11 -10.47
C ASN A 14 10.88 -17.12 -10.70
N MET A 15 10.08 -16.70 -9.72
CA MET A 15 8.64 -16.61 -9.87
C MET A 15 8.19 -15.46 -10.77
N THR A 16 8.97 -14.38 -10.85
CA THR A 16 8.72 -13.22 -11.72
C THR A 16 9.67 -13.16 -12.93
N LEU A 17 10.74 -13.97 -12.95
CA LEU A 17 11.66 -14.02 -14.08
C LEU A 17 10.98 -14.52 -15.38
N CYS A 18 11.47 -14.02 -16.51
CA CYS A 18 11.00 -14.35 -17.86
C CYS A 18 9.53 -13.98 -18.15
N GLY A 19 9.01 -12.89 -17.56
CA GLY A 19 7.69 -12.36 -17.89
C GLY A 19 6.53 -13.09 -17.20
N ARG A 20 6.81 -13.89 -16.17
CA ARG A 20 5.79 -14.55 -15.37
C ARG A 20 5.12 -13.55 -14.44
N ILE A 21 3.79 -13.64 -14.34
CA ILE A 21 3.01 -12.82 -13.42
C ILE A 21 2.97 -13.55 -12.08
N ALA A 22 3.34 -12.84 -11.01
CA ALA A 22 3.18 -13.29 -9.64
C ALA A 22 2.20 -12.39 -8.91
N LYS A 23 1.50 -12.98 -7.95
CA LYS A 23 0.78 -12.23 -6.93
C LYS A 23 1.68 -12.12 -5.71
N GLN A 24 1.92 -10.90 -5.26
CA GLN A 24 2.77 -10.57 -4.14
C GLN A 24 1.91 -9.85 -3.10
N THR A 25 1.99 -10.26 -1.83
CA THR A 25 1.35 -9.51 -0.73
C THR A 25 2.41 -8.69 -0.02
N VAL A 26 2.17 -7.39 0.08
CA VAL A 26 3.02 -6.44 0.78
C VAL A 26 2.32 -6.01 2.06
N ARG A 27 3.03 -6.08 3.18
CA ARG A 27 2.63 -5.44 4.42
C ARG A 27 3.23 -4.05 4.48
N LEU A 28 2.38 -3.03 4.47
CA LEU A 28 2.73 -1.64 4.67
C LEU A 28 2.42 -1.26 6.12
N THR A 29 3.40 -0.69 6.81
CA THR A 29 3.21 -0.13 8.17
C THR A 29 3.26 1.37 8.07
N LEU A 30 2.12 2.02 8.27
CA LEU A 30 2.03 3.47 8.36
C LEU A 30 2.17 3.91 9.80
N GLY A 31 2.68 5.12 10.01
CA GLY A 31 2.63 5.74 11.31
C GLY A 31 2.69 7.25 11.29
N GLN A 32 1.94 7.81 12.23
CA GLN A 32 1.87 9.23 12.48
C GLN A 32 1.95 9.42 14.00
N TRP A 33 2.99 10.11 14.45
CA TRP A 33 3.28 10.34 15.88
C TRP A 33 3.48 9.00 16.61
N GLU A 34 2.64 8.65 17.60
CA GLU A 34 2.66 7.37 18.30
C GLU A 34 1.79 6.28 17.64
N TYR A 35 0.89 6.67 16.74
CA TYR A 35 -0.07 5.77 16.11
C TYR A 35 0.58 4.94 15.01
N ARG A 36 0.30 3.64 14.98
CA ARG A 36 0.80 2.70 13.97
C ARG A 36 -0.34 1.83 13.47
N GLU A 37 -0.34 1.55 12.18
CA GLU A 37 -1.31 0.63 11.58
C GLU A 37 -0.66 -0.15 10.44
N THR A 38 -1.11 -1.39 10.25
CA THR A 38 -0.59 -2.29 9.21
C THR A 38 -1.65 -2.64 8.19
N PHE A 39 -1.28 -2.54 6.92
CA PHE A 39 -2.13 -2.87 5.78
C PHE A 39 -1.48 -3.97 4.96
N GLU A 40 -2.23 -5.01 4.63
CA GLU A 40 -1.77 -6.06 3.71
C GLU A 40 -2.42 -5.86 2.34
N VAL A 41 -1.59 -5.55 1.35
CA VAL A 41 -2.02 -5.18 0.00
C VAL A 41 -1.52 -6.21 -0.99
N ALA A 42 -2.41 -6.69 -1.86
CA ALA A 42 -2.05 -7.59 -2.95
C ALA A 42 -1.64 -6.78 -4.19
N VAL A 43 -0.50 -7.15 -4.76
CA VAL A 43 0.04 -6.61 -6.02
C VAL A 43 0.18 -7.76 -7.00
N VAL A 44 -0.41 -7.60 -8.17
CA VAL A 44 -0.38 -8.61 -9.24
C VAL A 44 0.32 -8.02 -10.44
N GLY A 45 1.40 -8.64 -10.87
CA GLY A 45 2.14 -8.15 -12.03
C GLY A 45 3.45 -8.87 -12.25
N ASN A 46 4.18 -8.40 -13.27
CA ASN A 46 5.57 -8.72 -13.50
C ASN A 46 6.45 -7.61 -12.89
N LEU A 47 6.28 -7.39 -11.59
CA LEU A 47 7.00 -6.38 -10.80
C LEU A 47 7.91 -7.08 -9.80
N THR A 48 9.01 -6.43 -9.42
CA THR A 48 9.98 -7.00 -8.47
C THR A 48 10.46 -5.96 -7.47
N GLY A 49 10.79 -6.41 -6.25
CA GLY A 49 11.46 -5.57 -5.25
C GLY A 49 10.69 -4.28 -4.94
N LEU A 50 11.36 -3.12 -5.10
CA LEU A 50 10.79 -1.81 -4.76
C LEU A 50 9.58 -1.43 -5.62
N ASP A 51 9.50 -1.88 -6.87
CA ASP A 51 8.36 -1.56 -7.74
C ASP A 51 7.06 -2.19 -7.22
N VAL A 52 7.17 -3.36 -6.57
CA VAL A 52 6.04 -4.03 -5.91
C VAL A 52 5.56 -3.20 -4.71
N ILE A 53 6.50 -2.61 -3.96
CA ILE A 53 6.18 -1.77 -2.81
C ILE A 53 5.50 -0.48 -3.27
N ARG A 54 5.99 0.18 -4.32
CA ARG A 54 5.34 1.37 -4.90
C ARG A 54 3.92 1.09 -5.36
N SER A 55 3.75 0.01 -6.13
CA SER A 55 2.43 -0.42 -6.58
C SER A 55 1.50 -0.79 -5.41
N ALA A 56 2.03 -1.31 -4.30
CA ALA A 56 1.24 -1.54 -3.09
C ALA A 56 0.74 -0.24 -2.45
N ILE A 57 1.54 0.83 -2.49
CA ILE A 57 1.16 2.15 -1.95
C ILE A 57 0.10 2.79 -2.85
N GLU A 58 0.32 2.76 -4.17
CA GLU A 58 -0.67 3.19 -5.18
C GLU A 58 -2.00 2.46 -4.96
N ASN A 59 -1.98 1.12 -4.91
CA ASN A 59 -3.17 0.30 -4.69
C ASN A 59 -3.82 0.63 -3.33
N LEU A 60 -3.05 0.87 -2.27
CA LEU A 60 -3.62 1.26 -0.97
C LEU A 60 -4.36 2.60 -1.10
N TYR A 61 -3.71 3.60 -1.69
CA TYR A 61 -4.26 4.94 -1.88
C TYR A 61 -5.59 4.91 -2.66
N GLU A 62 -5.62 4.20 -3.79
CA GLU A 62 -6.81 4.07 -4.63
C GLU A 62 -7.99 3.40 -3.93
N ASN A 63 -7.74 2.59 -2.90
CA ASN A 63 -8.76 1.88 -2.13
C ASN A 63 -9.12 2.57 -0.80
N LEU A 64 -8.52 3.72 -0.50
CA LEU A 64 -8.90 4.48 0.69
C LEU A 64 -10.31 5.08 0.53
N PRO A 65 -11.05 5.24 1.65
CA PRO A 65 -12.21 6.11 1.67
C PRO A 65 -11.87 7.50 1.13
N TYR A 66 -12.74 8.05 0.30
CA TYR A 66 -12.58 9.40 -0.24
C TYR A 66 -13.84 10.24 -0.07
N GLU A 67 -13.65 11.55 0.03
CA GLU A 67 -14.72 12.55 0.08
C GLU A 67 -14.55 13.56 -1.06
N GLU A 68 -15.64 13.84 -1.77
CA GLU A 68 -15.69 14.87 -2.80
C GLU A 68 -16.26 16.17 -2.22
N ILE A 69 -15.49 17.25 -2.26
CA ILE A 69 -15.89 18.56 -1.74
C ILE A 69 -15.91 19.56 -2.89
N HIS A 70 -17.08 20.17 -3.11
CA HIS A 70 -17.21 21.22 -4.11
C HIS A 70 -16.75 22.58 -3.54
N ASN A 71 -15.71 23.15 -4.15
CA ASN A 71 -15.20 24.46 -3.80
C ASN A 71 -15.93 25.54 -4.61
N ALA A 72 -16.95 26.16 -4.01
CA ALA A 72 -17.76 27.19 -4.65
C ALA A 72 -16.98 28.45 -5.10
N LYS A 73 -15.76 28.68 -4.57
CA LYS A 73 -14.93 29.84 -4.93
C LYS A 73 -14.15 29.60 -6.22
N THR A 74 -13.62 28.40 -6.41
CA THR A 74 -12.82 28.01 -7.58
C THR A 74 -13.67 27.33 -8.65
N GLY A 75 -14.84 26.80 -8.28
CA GLY A 75 -15.71 25.99 -9.13
C GLY A 75 -15.20 24.55 -9.34
N SER A 76 -14.12 24.15 -8.65
CA SER A 76 -13.56 22.80 -8.72
C SER A 76 -14.19 21.87 -7.69
N THR A 77 -14.16 20.57 -7.97
CA THR A 77 -14.40 19.52 -6.97
C THR A 77 -13.04 18.95 -6.57
N GLU A 78 -12.76 18.96 -5.28
CA GLU A 78 -11.54 18.41 -4.68
C GLU A 78 -11.88 17.05 -4.06
N VAL A 79 -10.98 16.07 -4.19
CA VAL A 79 -11.18 14.69 -3.74
C VAL A 79 -10.13 14.37 -2.68
N TYR A 80 -10.58 14.17 -1.45
CA TYR A 80 -9.72 13.94 -0.31
C TYR A 80 -9.76 12.47 0.09
N ALA A 81 -8.60 11.81 0.10
CA ALA A 81 -8.48 10.47 0.66
C ALA A 81 -8.27 10.54 2.17
N THR A 82 -8.85 9.57 2.90
CA THR A 82 -8.71 9.45 4.36
C THR A 82 -8.19 8.07 4.73
N VAL A 83 -7.18 8.03 5.59
CA VAL A 83 -6.65 6.79 6.18
C VAL A 83 -6.80 6.85 7.70
N ARG A 84 -7.10 5.71 8.30
CA ARG A 84 -7.12 5.55 9.76
C ARG A 84 -5.88 4.80 10.21
N ILE A 85 -5.12 5.39 11.12
CA ILE A 85 -3.92 4.81 11.72
C ILE A 85 -4.19 4.63 13.22
N GLY A 86 -4.54 3.42 13.66
CA GLY A 86 -5.08 3.21 15.00
C GLY A 86 -6.38 4.01 15.19
N ASP A 87 -6.42 4.88 16.20
CA ASP A 87 -7.57 5.77 16.46
C ASP A 87 -7.43 7.15 15.77
N LEU A 88 -6.31 7.40 15.07
CA LEU A 88 -6.07 8.67 14.38
C LEU A 88 -6.60 8.63 12.95
N GLU A 89 -7.41 9.62 12.59
CA GLU A 89 -7.84 9.86 11.22
C GLU A 89 -6.91 10.88 10.57
N CYS A 90 -6.42 10.58 9.37
CA CYS A 90 -5.54 11.44 8.59
C CYS A 90 -6.13 11.63 7.20
N THR A 91 -6.11 12.86 6.69
CA THR A 91 -6.67 13.23 5.39
C THR A 91 -5.60 13.86 4.51
N ASP A 92 -5.63 13.56 3.20
CA ASP A 92 -4.74 14.17 2.20
C ASP A 92 -5.20 15.59 1.83
N GLU A 93 -5.14 16.51 2.80
CA GLU A 93 -5.63 17.89 2.64
C GLU A 93 -4.86 18.68 1.57
N GLU A 94 -3.60 18.31 1.31
CA GLU A 94 -2.72 18.94 0.32
C GLU A 94 -2.83 18.31 -1.07
N LEU A 95 -3.68 17.28 -1.23
CA LEU A 95 -3.92 16.56 -2.49
C LEU A 95 -2.62 16.02 -3.11
N LEU A 96 -1.75 15.46 -2.28
CA LEU A 96 -0.45 14.93 -2.69
C LEU A 96 -0.53 13.50 -3.25
N GLY A 97 -1.67 12.83 -3.10
CA GLY A 97 -1.88 11.48 -3.62
C GLY A 97 -1.09 10.43 -2.84
N GLU A 98 -0.57 9.44 -3.57
CA GLU A 98 0.29 8.39 -3.00
C GLU A 98 1.49 8.93 -2.22
N TYR A 99 2.04 10.09 -2.60
CA TYR A 99 3.17 10.71 -1.89
C TYR A 99 2.85 11.09 -0.44
N TRP A 100 1.58 11.39 -0.15
CA TRP A 100 1.15 11.61 1.23
C TRP A 100 1.20 10.32 2.05
N LEU A 101 0.75 9.19 1.49
CA LEU A 101 0.91 7.89 2.15
C LEU A 101 2.38 7.49 2.33
N GLU A 102 3.21 7.74 1.31
CA GLU A 102 4.66 7.49 1.39
C GLU A 102 5.31 8.24 2.55
N SER A 103 4.88 9.48 2.80
CA SER A 103 5.41 10.30 3.90
C SER A 103 5.14 9.71 5.30
N MET A 104 4.10 8.87 5.42
CA MET A 104 3.73 8.18 6.66
C MET A 104 4.25 6.74 6.73
N LEU A 105 4.91 6.24 5.68
CA LEU A 105 5.38 4.87 5.62
C LEU A 105 6.63 4.67 6.49
N ILE A 106 6.55 3.73 7.44
CA ILE A 106 7.64 3.42 8.37
C ILE A 106 8.30 2.08 8.03
N ALA A 107 7.54 1.13 7.49
CA ALA A 107 8.07 -0.14 7.03
C ALA A 107 7.24 -0.68 5.87
N ALA A 108 7.91 -1.37 4.95
CA ALA A 108 7.27 -2.13 3.88
C ALA A 108 7.97 -3.48 3.74
N GLU A 109 7.20 -4.55 3.74
CA GLU A 109 7.70 -5.92 3.70
C GLU A 109 6.88 -6.72 2.68
N ILE A 110 7.54 -7.32 1.70
CA ILE A 110 6.90 -8.38 0.91
C ILE A 110 6.81 -9.59 1.84
N ILE A 111 5.60 -10.09 2.09
CA ILE A 111 5.32 -11.17 3.05
C ILE A 111 4.87 -12.48 2.40
N SER A 112 4.40 -12.41 1.14
CA SER A 112 4.10 -13.60 0.35
C SER A 112 4.31 -13.36 -1.15
N ILE A 113 4.65 -14.42 -1.87
CA ILE A 113 4.74 -14.46 -3.33
C ILE A 113 4.18 -15.80 -3.78
N GLU A 114 3.19 -15.74 -4.67
CA GLU A 114 2.52 -16.91 -5.23
C GLU A 114 2.36 -16.74 -6.75
N PRO A 115 2.32 -17.82 -7.53
CA PRO A 115 1.96 -17.71 -8.94
C PRO A 115 0.57 -17.06 -9.05
N ALA A 116 0.38 -16.14 -9.97
CA ALA A 116 -0.89 -15.42 -10.09
C ALA A 116 -2.09 -16.30 -10.53
N GLY A 117 -1.84 -17.59 -10.81
CA GLY A 117 -2.81 -18.52 -11.37
C GLY A 117 -3.04 -18.30 -12.86
N THR A 118 -3.94 -19.09 -13.44
CA THR A 118 -4.50 -18.80 -14.76
C THR A 118 -5.64 -17.79 -14.57
N PHE A 119 -5.47 -16.57 -15.06
CA PHE A 119 -6.60 -15.67 -15.29
C PHE A 119 -7.44 -16.28 -16.42
N SER A 120 -8.57 -16.88 -16.06
CA SER A 120 -9.59 -17.37 -16.98
C SER A 120 -10.51 -16.24 -17.42
#